data_AF-A0AAP9CFZ4-F1
#
_entry.id   AF-A0AAP9CFZ4-F1
#
_cell.length_a   1.000
_cell.length_b   1.000
_cell.length_c   1.000
_cell.angle_alpha   90.00
_cell.angle_beta   90.00
_cell.angle_gamma   90.00
#
_symmetry.space_group_name_H-M   'P 1'
#
loop_
_entity.id
_entity.type
_entity.pdbx_description
1 polymer ?
#
loop_
_entity_poly.entity_id
_entity_poly.type
_entity_poly.pdbx_seq_one_letter_code
_entity_poly.pdbx_strand_id
1 'polypeptide(L)'
;MIVIEGLIGVGKTTLGHFLSSELNIPFYSELNNEFTLHMLDKFYKDKSRWAFSMQINFLNERFRLIKDICRTKGGILDRSIYGDRVFASLLNDNGYISDYEYMIYLNLLDNMLEHSQRPLLLVYLDCSIDEAKRRIKNRNRNFERDISREYLKGLKEKYLSWYDSYDLSPKLRFNYDSINIFDDEHKSEIIAFIKDKLVI
;
A
#
# COMPACT_ATOMS: atom_id res chain seq x y z
N MET A 1 -6.70 -8.54 10.46
CA MET A 1 -6.11 -7.31 9.88
C MET A 1 -6.78 -7.02 8.55
N ILE A 2 -7.24 -5.78 8.31
CA ILE A 2 -7.70 -5.33 6.98
C ILE A 2 -6.53 -4.59 6.34
N VAL A 3 -6.20 -4.88 5.09
CA VAL A 3 -5.13 -4.19 4.36
C VAL A 3 -5.73 -3.35 3.26
N ILE A 4 -5.30 -2.09 3.15
CA ILE A 4 -5.66 -1.20 2.04
C ILE A 4 -4.48 -1.06 1.10
N GLU A 5 -4.65 -1.47 -0.15
CA GLU A 5 -3.65 -1.36 -1.21
C GLU A 5 -4.13 -0.43 -2.32
N GLY A 6 -3.18 0.04 -3.14
CA GLY A 6 -3.48 0.89 -4.28
C GLY A 6 -2.37 1.87 -4.60
N LEU A 7 -2.54 2.56 -5.72
CA LEU A 7 -1.53 3.47 -6.27
C LEU A 7 -1.15 4.60 -5.29
N ILE A 8 0.01 5.21 -5.51
CA ILE A 8 0.40 6.43 -4.79
C ILE A 8 -0.68 7.50 -5.04
N GLY A 9 -1.14 8.14 -3.96
CA GLY A 9 -2.14 9.21 -4.07
C GLY A 9 -3.60 8.76 -4.18
N VAL A 10 -3.92 7.47 -4.26
CA VAL A 10 -5.32 7.00 -4.46
C VAL A 10 -6.29 7.27 -3.30
N GLY A 11 -5.79 7.63 -2.11
CA GLY A 11 -6.65 7.94 -0.96
C GLY A 11 -6.76 6.85 0.11
N LYS A 12 -5.80 5.91 0.15
CA LYS A 12 -5.72 4.86 1.18
C LYS A 12 -5.81 5.39 2.60
N THR A 13 -5.04 6.43 2.92
CA THR A 13 -5.05 7.04 4.26
C THR A 13 -6.44 7.60 4.63
N THR A 14 -7.13 8.22 3.67
CA THR A 14 -8.51 8.72 3.88
C THR A 14 -9.46 7.56 4.17
N LEU A 15 -9.38 6.48 3.39
CA LEU A 15 -10.18 5.28 3.62
C LEU A 15 -9.84 4.62 4.96
N GLY A 16 -8.57 4.53 5.32
CA GLY A 16 -8.12 3.93 6.56
C GLY A 16 -8.68 4.63 7.81
N HIS A 17 -8.69 5.96 7.83
CA HIS A 17 -9.31 6.73 8.90
C HIS A 17 -10.82 6.51 8.98
N PHE A 18 -11.50 6.53 7.83
CA PHE A 18 -12.93 6.25 7.77
C PHE A 18 -13.27 4.87 8.32
N LEU A 19 -12.62 3.82 7.82
CA LEU A 19 -12.86 2.44 8.29
C LEU A 19 -12.52 2.26 9.77
N SER A 20 -11.50 2.95 10.27
CA SER A 20 -11.11 2.88 11.68
C SER A 20 -12.18 3.44 12.61
N SER A 21 -12.81 4.56 12.21
CA SER A 21 -13.96 5.13 12.91
C SER A 21 -15.16 4.19 12.90
N GLU A 22 -15.53 3.69 11.72
CA GLU A 22 -16.74 2.88 11.54
C GLU A 22 -16.67 1.49 12.18
N LEU A 23 -15.49 0.85 12.12
CA LEU A 23 -15.28 -0.50 12.64
C LEU A 23 -14.72 -0.50 14.08
N ASN A 24 -14.42 0.67 14.65
CA ASN A 24 -13.81 0.83 15.97
C ASN A 24 -12.55 -0.05 16.15
N ILE A 25 -11.68 -0.05 15.15
CA ILE A 25 -10.37 -0.73 15.18
C ILE A 25 -9.25 0.25 14.78
N PRO A 26 -8.03 0.12 15.31
CA PRO A 26 -6.96 1.08 15.04
C PRO A 26 -6.51 1.12 13.57
N PHE A 27 -6.17 2.31 13.10
CA PHE A 27 -5.53 2.53 11.80
C PHE A 27 -4.01 2.70 11.94
N TYR A 28 -3.27 1.98 11.10
CA TYR A 28 -1.81 1.99 11.03
C TYR A 28 -1.38 2.58 9.68
N SER A 29 -0.90 3.82 9.72
CA SER A 29 -0.50 4.60 8.53
C SER A 29 0.86 4.19 7.99
N GLU A 30 1.05 4.35 6.66
CA GLU A 30 2.24 3.88 5.97
C GLU A 30 3.51 4.73 6.28
N LEU A 31 3.36 6.02 6.57
CA LEU A 31 4.48 6.96 6.79
C LEU A 31 4.33 7.70 8.11
N ASN A 32 4.75 7.05 9.20
CA ASN A 32 4.74 7.61 10.56
C ASN A 32 6.15 7.77 11.17
N ASN A 33 7.20 7.55 10.38
CA ASN A 33 8.58 7.54 10.83
C ASN A 33 9.41 8.60 10.05
N GLU A 34 10.01 9.55 10.78
CA GLU A 34 10.87 10.60 10.21
C GLU A 34 12.07 10.04 9.44
N PHE A 35 12.69 8.97 9.95
CA PHE A 35 13.79 8.29 9.26
C PHE A 35 13.35 7.73 7.90
N THR A 36 12.16 7.13 7.85
CA THR A 36 11.58 6.61 6.60
C THR A 36 11.29 7.74 5.61
N LEU A 37 10.80 8.89 6.09
CA LEU A 37 10.58 10.08 5.24
C LEU A 37 11.89 10.61 4.66
N HIS A 38 12.97 10.64 5.44
CA HIS A 38 14.29 11.06 4.96
C HIS A 38 14.86 10.09 3.91
N MET A 39 14.74 8.78 4.14
CA MET A 39 15.13 7.77 3.14
C MET A 39 14.30 7.89 1.85
N LEU A 40 13.01 8.20 1.97
CA LEU A 40 12.13 8.37 0.81
C LEU A 40 12.53 9.57 -0.05
N ASP A 41 12.94 10.68 0.56
CA ASP A 41 13.51 11.83 -0.15
C ASP A 41 14.79 11.44 -0.91
N LYS A 42 15.68 10.67 -0.28
CA LYS A 42 16.89 10.15 -0.97
C LYS A 42 16.55 9.21 -2.12
N PHE A 43 15.56 8.33 -1.93
CA PHE A 43 15.06 7.43 -2.96
C PHE A 43 14.57 8.17 -4.20
N TYR A 44 13.77 9.23 -4.02
CA TYR A 44 13.26 9.96 -5.18
C TYR A 44 14.36 10.75 -5.92
N LYS A 45 15.40 11.19 -5.22
CA LYS A 45 16.58 11.87 -5.80
C LYS A 45 17.53 10.94 -6.54
N ASP A 46 17.74 9.73 -6.03
CA ASP A 46 18.63 8.73 -6.63
C ASP A 46 18.10 7.31 -6.37
N LYS A 47 17.23 6.84 -7.28
CA LYS A 47 16.64 5.50 -7.18
C LYS A 47 17.70 4.41 -7.30
N SER A 48 18.68 4.56 -8.18
CA SER A 48 19.73 3.56 -8.39
C SER A 48 20.54 3.29 -7.13
N ARG A 49 20.78 4.32 -6.31
CA ARG A 49 21.49 4.13 -5.03
C ARG A 49 20.60 3.64 -3.90
N TRP A 50 19.35 4.10 -3.84
CA TRP A 50 18.53 3.98 -2.63
C TRP A 50 17.34 3.03 -2.75
N ALA A 51 17.00 2.53 -3.95
CA ALA A 51 15.83 1.67 -4.17
C ALA A 51 15.86 0.44 -3.27
N PHE A 52 16.94 -0.35 -3.30
CA PHE A 52 17.04 -1.55 -2.47
C PHE A 52 16.94 -1.23 -0.97
N SER A 53 17.73 -0.27 -0.48
CA SER A 53 17.70 0.13 0.94
C SER A 53 16.31 0.62 1.37
N MET A 54 15.60 1.35 0.50
CA MET A 54 14.24 1.82 0.77
C MET A 54 13.25 0.66 0.87
N GLN A 55 13.33 -0.32 -0.04
CA GLN A 55 12.46 -1.50 0.00
C GLN A 55 12.70 -2.35 1.26
N ILE A 56 13.95 -2.53 1.69
CA ILE A 56 14.28 -3.23 2.94
C ILE A 56 13.75 -2.47 4.17
N ASN A 57 13.89 -1.15 4.20
CA ASN A 57 13.34 -0.34 5.28
C ASN A 57 11.82 -0.43 5.36
N PHE A 58 11.12 -0.34 4.22
CA PHE A 58 9.67 -0.51 4.18
C PHE A 58 9.25 -1.89 4.67
N LEU A 59 9.91 -2.95 4.20
CA LEU A 59 9.62 -4.31 4.64
C LEU A 59 9.73 -4.46 6.16
N ASN A 60 10.78 -3.91 6.78
CA ASN A 60 10.97 -3.92 8.23
C ASN A 60 9.88 -3.13 8.98
N GLU A 61 9.55 -1.92 8.52
CA GLU A 61 8.51 -1.10 9.15
C GLU A 61 7.12 -1.76 9.05
N ARG A 62 6.76 -2.29 7.87
CA ARG A 62 5.48 -2.98 7.67
C ARG A 62 5.40 -4.23 8.54
N PHE A 63 6.47 -5.01 8.62
CA PHE A 63 6.51 -6.18 9.50
C PHE A 63 6.37 -5.80 10.99
N ARG A 64 6.96 -4.68 11.42
CA ARG A 64 6.75 -4.13 12.77
C ARG A 64 5.27 -3.80 13.01
N LEU A 65 4.61 -3.09 12.08
CA LEU A 65 3.18 -2.76 12.19
C LEU A 65 2.31 -4.02 12.26
N ILE A 66 2.62 -5.05 11.47
CA ILE A 66 1.88 -6.32 11.52
C ILE A 66 2.03 -6.98 12.89
N LYS A 67 3.24 -7.04 13.45
CA LYS A 67 3.46 -7.58 14.81
C LYS A 67 2.68 -6.80 15.86
N ASP A 68 2.60 -5.48 15.73
CA ASP A 68 1.83 -4.64 16.64
C ASP A 68 0.32 -4.92 16.51
N ILE A 69 -0.20 -5.08 15.28
CA ILE A 69 -1.60 -5.48 15.03
C ILE A 69 -1.90 -6.87 15.62
N CYS A 70 -0.96 -7.82 15.53
CA CYS A 70 -1.14 -9.16 16.10
C CYS A 70 -1.21 -9.16 17.63
N ARG A 71 -0.70 -8.11 18.29
CA ARG A 71 -0.78 -7.92 19.75
C ARG A 71 -2.05 -7.21 20.19
N THR A 72 -2.81 -6.63 19.26
CA THR A 72 -4.08 -5.92 19.53
C THR A 72 -5.27 -6.75 19.07
N LYS A 73 -6.50 -6.21 19.19
CA LYS A 73 -7.74 -6.85 18.70
C LYS A 73 -7.95 -6.72 17.18
N GLY A 74 -6.89 -6.43 16.42
CA GLY A 74 -6.93 -6.18 14.98
C GLY A 74 -6.58 -4.74 14.60
N GLY A 75 -6.62 -4.46 13.30
CA GLY A 75 -6.25 -3.16 12.76
C GLY A 75 -6.39 -3.08 11.25
N ILE A 76 -6.42 -1.84 10.76
CA ILE A 76 -6.41 -1.47 9.34
C ILE A 76 -5.03 -0.96 8.99
N LEU A 77 -4.42 -1.50 7.93
CA LEU A 77 -3.07 -1.18 7.53
C LEU A 77 -3.06 -0.46 6.16
N ASP A 78 -2.44 0.72 6.08
CA ASP A 78 -2.17 1.44 4.83
C ASP A 78 -0.91 0.85 4.16
N ARG A 79 -1.11 0.06 3.11
CA ARG A 79 -0.14 -0.86 2.49
C ARG A 79 0.38 -1.97 3.38
N SER A 80 0.90 -3.02 2.77
CA SER A 80 1.43 -4.19 3.46
C SER A 80 2.69 -4.73 2.80
N ILE A 81 3.39 -5.61 3.52
CA ILE A 81 4.47 -6.42 2.96
C ILE A 81 4.05 -7.20 1.70
N TYR A 82 2.76 -7.49 1.53
CA TYR A 82 2.23 -8.17 0.35
C TYR A 82 2.24 -7.25 -0.88
N GLY A 83 1.82 -5.98 -0.71
CA GLY A 83 1.81 -4.97 -1.76
C GLY A 83 3.19 -4.40 -2.08
N ASP A 84 4.12 -4.37 -1.12
CA ASP A 84 5.49 -3.87 -1.33
C ASP A 84 6.24 -4.66 -2.41
N ARG A 85 5.90 -5.94 -2.60
CA ARG A 85 6.46 -6.77 -3.68
C ARG A 85 6.24 -6.16 -5.07
N VAL A 86 5.14 -5.44 -5.26
CA VAL A 86 4.80 -4.72 -6.51
C VAL A 86 5.86 -3.65 -6.80
N PHE A 87 6.28 -2.90 -5.79
CA PHE A 87 7.30 -1.85 -5.92
C PHE A 87 8.68 -2.45 -6.18
N ALA A 88 9.08 -3.44 -5.38
CA ALA A 88 10.38 -4.10 -5.55
C ALA A 88 10.53 -4.72 -6.94
N SER A 89 9.48 -5.38 -7.45
CA SER A 89 9.49 -5.94 -8.81
C SER A 89 9.63 -4.85 -9.88
N LEU A 90 8.87 -3.75 -9.80
CA LEU A 90 9.00 -2.68 -10.79
C LEU A 90 10.38 -2.01 -10.75
N LEU A 91 10.97 -1.88 -9.56
CA LEU A 91 12.30 -1.30 -9.41
C LEU A 91 13.39 -2.23 -9.98
N ASN A 92 13.23 -3.54 -9.86
CA ASN A 92 14.11 -4.52 -10.50
C ASN A 92 13.97 -4.50 -12.03
N ASP A 93 12.74 -4.52 -12.55
CA ASP A 93 12.47 -4.44 -14.01
C ASP A 93 13.11 -3.20 -14.65
N ASN A 94 13.14 -2.07 -13.93
CA ASN A 94 13.73 -0.81 -14.39
C ASN A 94 15.24 -0.69 -14.11
N GLY A 95 15.88 -1.72 -13.55
CA GLY A 95 17.32 -1.75 -13.26
C GLY A 95 17.76 -0.91 -12.08
N TYR A 96 16.85 -0.45 -11.22
CA TYR A 96 17.17 0.26 -9.97
C TYR A 96 17.53 -0.68 -8.82
N ILE A 97 17.12 -1.95 -8.92
CA ILE A 97 17.48 -3.03 -8.01
C ILE A 97 18.05 -4.16 -8.87
N SER A 98 19.24 -4.64 -8.55
CA SER A 98 19.84 -5.79 -9.25
C SER A 98 19.09 -7.09 -8.97
N ASP A 99 19.26 -8.10 -9.82
CA ASP A 99 18.59 -9.40 -9.62
C ASP A 99 19.00 -10.06 -8.29
N TYR A 100 20.26 -9.90 -7.88
CA TYR A 100 20.74 -10.40 -6.59
C TYR A 100 20.06 -9.68 -5.41
N GLU A 101 19.95 -8.34 -5.46
CA GLU A 101 19.23 -7.57 -4.45
C GLU A 101 17.75 -7.92 -4.42
N TYR A 102 17.12 -8.14 -5.59
CA TYR A 102 15.74 -8.56 -5.66
C TYR A 102 15.52 -9.95 -5.05
N MET A 103 16.43 -10.90 -5.31
CA MET A 103 16.39 -12.23 -4.66
C MET A 103 16.58 -12.14 -3.14
N ILE A 104 17.50 -11.29 -2.66
CA ILE A 104 17.66 -11.04 -1.22
C ILE A 104 16.36 -10.48 -0.62
N TYR A 105 15.74 -9.52 -1.31
CA TYR A 105 14.47 -8.94 -0.88
C TYR A 105 13.36 -10.01 -0.81
N LEU A 106 13.21 -10.86 -1.83
CA LEU A 106 12.19 -11.92 -1.84
C LEU A 106 12.42 -12.93 -0.71
N ASN A 107 13.65 -13.41 -0.54
CA ASN A 107 13.98 -14.35 0.54
C ASN A 107 13.68 -13.74 1.92
N LEU A 108 13.97 -12.46 2.11
CA LEU A 108 13.66 -11.77 3.37
C LEU A 108 12.14 -11.62 3.57
N LEU A 109 11.41 -11.26 2.53
CA LEU A 109 9.95 -11.16 2.55
C LEU A 109 9.32 -12.50 2.91
N ASP A 110 9.73 -13.59 2.25
CA ASP A 110 9.19 -14.93 2.48
C ASP A 110 9.44 -15.38 3.93
N ASN A 111 10.66 -15.18 4.45
CA ASN A 111 10.98 -15.46 5.86
C ASN A 111 10.11 -14.65 6.84
N MET A 112 9.84 -13.37 6.55
CA MET A 112 8.97 -12.56 7.41
C MET A 112 7.50 -13.00 7.33
N LEU A 113 7.05 -13.45 6.17
CA LEU A 113 5.68 -13.92 5.95
C LEU A 113 5.37 -15.19 6.75
N GLU A 114 6.34 -16.06 7.00
CA GLU A 114 6.18 -17.23 7.88
C GLU A 114 5.79 -16.85 9.32
N HIS A 115 6.14 -15.63 9.74
CA HIS A 115 5.85 -15.10 11.07
C HIS A 115 4.75 -14.03 11.07
N SER A 116 4.01 -13.90 9.97
CA SER A 116 2.99 -12.88 9.76
C SER A 116 1.59 -13.49 9.74
N GLN A 117 0.61 -12.79 10.31
CA GLN A 117 -0.79 -13.17 10.13
C GLN A 117 -1.29 -12.73 8.74
N ARG A 118 -2.02 -13.62 8.07
CA ARG A 118 -2.70 -13.30 6.81
C ARG A 118 -3.77 -12.22 7.05
N PRO A 119 -4.01 -11.32 6.07
CA PRO A 119 -5.13 -10.39 6.15
C PRO A 119 -6.46 -11.13 6.25
N LEU A 120 -7.45 -10.51 6.88
CA LEU A 120 -8.85 -10.94 6.81
C LEU A 120 -9.51 -10.44 5.53
N LEU A 121 -9.03 -9.31 5.01
CA LEU A 121 -9.57 -8.66 3.82
C LEU A 121 -8.48 -7.79 3.19
N LEU A 122 -8.34 -7.91 1.87
CA LEU A 122 -7.63 -6.95 1.03
C LEU A 122 -8.64 -5.97 0.39
N VAL A 123 -8.48 -4.68 0.65
CA VAL A 123 -9.21 -3.61 -0.01
C VAL A 123 -8.27 -2.92 -1.00
N TYR A 124 -8.52 -3.09 -2.28
CA TYR A 124 -7.75 -2.44 -3.35
C TYR A 124 -8.50 -1.21 -3.87
N LEU A 125 -7.88 -0.04 -3.71
CA LEU A 125 -8.34 1.20 -4.31
C LEU A 125 -7.68 1.39 -5.67
N ASP A 126 -8.49 1.40 -6.72
CA ASP A 126 -8.05 1.70 -8.09
C ASP A 126 -8.46 3.13 -8.48
N CYS A 127 -7.62 3.83 -9.22
CA CYS A 127 -7.96 5.11 -9.84
C CYS A 127 -7.23 5.28 -11.18
N SER A 128 -7.70 6.21 -12.00
CA SER A 128 -6.96 6.63 -13.19
C SER A 128 -5.62 7.27 -12.82
N ILE A 129 -4.66 7.20 -13.75
CA ILE A 129 -3.34 7.84 -13.58
C ILE A 129 -3.49 9.36 -13.44
N ASP A 130 -4.46 9.94 -14.14
CA ASP A 130 -4.76 11.37 -14.06
C ASP A 130 -5.26 11.76 -12.67
N GLU A 131 -6.16 10.98 -12.09
CA GLU A 131 -6.63 11.20 -10.72
C GLU A 131 -5.49 11.03 -9.70
N ALA A 132 -4.66 9.98 -9.82
CA ALA A 132 -3.50 9.79 -8.97
C ALA A 132 -2.55 11.01 -9.00
N LYS A 133 -2.21 11.51 -10.19
CA LYS A 133 -1.35 12.69 -10.36
C LYS A 133 -1.99 13.95 -9.77
N ARG A 134 -3.28 14.16 -10.01
CA ARG A 134 -4.03 15.30 -9.43
C ARG A 134 -3.92 15.30 -7.91
N ARG A 135 -4.11 14.14 -7.27
CA ARG A 135 -4.04 13.99 -5.82
C ARG A 135 -2.64 14.12 -5.25
N ILE A 136 -1.63 13.56 -5.92
CA ILE A 136 -0.22 13.73 -5.55
C ILE A 136 0.14 15.22 -5.53
N LYS A 137 -0.27 15.96 -6.57
CA LYS A 137 -0.06 17.41 -6.66
C LYS A 137 -0.75 18.15 -5.51
N ASN A 138 -2.00 17.83 -5.21
CA ASN A 138 -2.76 18.46 -4.12
C ASN A 138 -2.16 18.20 -2.73
N ARG A 139 -1.55 17.03 -2.52
CA ARG A 139 -0.90 16.67 -1.25
C ARG A 139 0.39 17.44 -1.00
N ASN A 140 1.00 18.01 -2.06
CA ASN A 140 2.17 18.88 -2.01
C ASN A 140 3.37 18.35 -1.19
N ARG A 141 3.62 17.03 -1.26
CA ARG A 141 4.85 16.45 -0.69
C ARG A 141 6.01 16.70 -1.66
N ASN A 142 7.03 17.40 -1.19
CA ASN A 142 8.16 17.83 -2.02
C ASN A 142 8.81 16.67 -2.80
N PHE A 143 8.99 15.52 -2.15
CA PHE A 143 9.63 14.34 -2.74
C PHE A 143 8.77 13.59 -3.79
N GLU A 144 7.48 13.92 -3.93
CA GLU A 144 6.58 13.25 -4.88
C GLU A 144 6.35 14.06 -6.17
N ARG A 145 6.89 15.28 -6.25
CA ARG A 145 6.63 16.22 -7.36
C ARG A 145 7.08 15.71 -8.71
N ASP A 146 8.18 14.94 -8.72
CA ASP A 146 8.82 14.45 -9.94
C ASP A 146 8.45 12.99 -10.27
N ILE A 147 7.36 12.47 -9.68
CA ILE A 147 6.86 11.14 -10.03
C ILE A 147 6.32 11.16 -11.47
N SER A 148 6.99 10.41 -12.35
CA SER A 148 6.62 10.34 -13.76
C SER A 148 5.30 9.59 -13.98
N ARG A 149 4.63 9.90 -15.10
CA ARG A 149 3.38 9.21 -15.47
C ARG A 149 3.65 7.74 -15.78
N GLU A 150 4.79 7.48 -16.40
CA GLU A 150 5.28 6.17 -16.83
C GLU A 150 5.51 5.27 -15.61
N TYR A 151 6.11 5.81 -14.55
CA TYR A 151 6.29 5.10 -13.29
C TYR A 151 4.95 4.72 -12.64
N LEU A 152 3.99 5.65 -12.60
CA LEU A 152 2.65 5.37 -12.08
C LEU A 152 1.91 4.33 -12.93
N LYS A 153 2.07 4.37 -14.26
CA LYS A 153 1.49 3.39 -15.17
C LYS A 153 2.06 1.99 -14.92
N GLY A 154 3.38 1.86 -14.82
CA GLY A 154 4.04 0.60 -14.50
C GLY A 154 3.62 0.05 -13.14
N LEU A 155 3.51 0.90 -12.12
CA LEU A 155 2.98 0.51 -10.81
C LEU A 155 1.53 0.01 -10.90
N LYS A 156 0.67 0.71 -11.65
CA LYS A 156 -0.73 0.33 -11.83
C LYS A 156 -0.84 -1.04 -12.50
N GLU A 157 -0.09 -1.29 -13.57
CA GLU A 157 -0.08 -2.56 -14.29
C GLU A 157 0.37 -3.72 -13.37
N LYS A 158 1.47 -3.52 -12.63
CA LYS A 158 1.95 -4.50 -11.64
C LYS A 158 0.93 -4.74 -10.51
N TYR A 159 0.28 -3.69 -10.02
CA TYR A 159 -0.75 -3.81 -8.98
C TYR A 159 -1.97 -4.60 -9.44
N LEU A 160 -2.44 -4.37 -10.67
CA LEU A 160 -3.56 -5.10 -11.24
C LEU A 160 -3.22 -6.58 -11.41
N SER A 161 -2.05 -6.89 -11.99
CA SER A 161 -1.57 -8.26 -12.11
C SER A 161 -1.44 -8.95 -10.74
N TRP A 162 -0.88 -8.26 -9.75
CA TRP A 162 -0.77 -8.77 -8.39
C TRP A 162 -2.15 -9.01 -7.77
N TYR A 163 -3.06 -8.04 -7.89
CA TYR A 163 -4.42 -8.14 -7.37
C TYR A 163 -5.15 -9.34 -7.96
N ASP A 164 -5.04 -9.59 -9.27
CA ASP A 164 -5.68 -10.73 -9.92
C ASP A 164 -5.16 -12.06 -9.37
N SER A 165 -3.84 -12.17 -9.20
CA SER A 165 -3.17 -13.36 -8.64
C SER A 165 -3.32 -13.54 -7.11
N TYR A 166 -3.76 -12.51 -6.38
CA TYR A 166 -3.86 -12.55 -4.92
C TYR A 166 -4.93 -13.54 -4.44
N ASP A 167 -4.55 -14.45 -3.56
CA ASP A 167 -5.37 -15.54 -3.04
C ASP A 167 -5.29 -15.74 -1.51
N LEU A 168 -4.59 -14.84 -0.78
CA LEU A 168 -4.33 -15.02 0.65
C LEU A 168 -5.53 -14.72 1.55
N SER A 169 -6.51 -13.95 1.06
CA SER A 169 -7.75 -13.57 1.75
C SER A 169 -8.81 -13.10 0.75
N PRO A 170 -10.09 -12.92 1.17
CA PRO A 170 -11.06 -12.20 0.37
C PRO A 170 -10.53 -10.84 -0.08
N LYS A 171 -10.88 -10.43 -1.30
CA LYS A 171 -10.46 -9.15 -1.87
C LYS A 171 -11.64 -8.35 -2.38
N LEU A 172 -11.61 -7.04 -2.17
CA LEU A 172 -12.55 -6.04 -2.71
C LEU A 172 -11.77 -5.03 -3.53
N ARG A 173 -12.35 -4.61 -4.66
CA ARG A 173 -11.81 -3.55 -5.50
C ARG A 173 -12.84 -2.44 -5.60
N PHE A 174 -12.41 -1.24 -5.27
CA PHE A 174 -13.20 -0.03 -5.41
C PHE A 174 -12.57 0.86 -6.47
N ASN A 175 -13.36 1.28 -7.44
CA ASN A 175 -12.95 2.33 -8.37
C ASN A 175 -13.15 3.69 -7.70
N TYR A 176 -12.05 4.28 -7.28
CA TYR A 176 -12.04 5.57 -6.60
C TYR A 176 -12.54 6.71 -7.51
N ASP A 177 -12.38 6.59 -8.84
CA ASP A 177 -12.85 7.64 -9.76
C ASP A 177 -14.38 7.76 -9.75
N SER A 178 -15.10 6.68 -9.38
CA SER A 178 -16.56 6.64 -9.27
C SER A 178 -17.07 6.74 -7.85
N ILE A 179 -16.19 6.76 -6.85
CA ILE A 179 -16.56 6.72 -5.43
C ILE A 179 -16.09 7.99 -4.74
N ASN A 180 -17.02 8.71 -4.13
CA ASN A 180 -16.69 9.86 -3.29
C ASN A 180 -16.68 9.45 -1.82
N ILE A 181 -15.51 9.29 -1.22
CA ILE A 181 -15.38 8.89 0.20
C ILE A 181 -15.82 9.99 1.20
N PHE A 182 -16.16 11.19 0.71
CA PHE A 182 -16.74 12.24 1.52
C PHE A 182 -18.27 12.25 1.48
N ASP A 183 -18.86 11.49 0.56
CA ASP A 183 -20.29 11.30 0.42
C ASP A 183 -20.79 10.17 1.33
N ASP A 184 -21.89 10.40 2.05
CA ASP A 184 -22.37 9.47 3.08
C ASP A 184 -23.05 8.22 2.50
N GLU A 185 -23.64 8.32 1.30
CA GLU A 185 -24.22 7.17 0.60
C GLU A 185 -23.10 6.21 0.18
N HIS A 186 -22.06 6.71 -0.48
CA HIS A 186 -20.91 5.90 -0.86
C HIS A 186 -20.15 5.33 0.34
N LYS A 187 -19.99 6.09 1.43
CA LYS A 187 -19.40 5.56 2.68
C LYS A 187 -20.20 4.36 3.21
N SER A 188 -21.52 4.49 3.23
CA SER A 188 -22.42 3.43 3.70
C SER A 188 -22.30 2.17 2.83
N GLU A 189 -22.24 2.35 1.51
CA GLU A 189 -22.03 1.26 0.55
C GLU A 189 -20.69 0.54 0.77
N ILE A 190 -19.59 1.28 0.90
CA ILE A 190 -18.25 0.71 1.16
C ILE A 190 -18.26 -0.14 2.43
N ILE A 191 -18.86 0.38 3.51
CA ILE A 191 -18.94 -0.35 4.78
C ILE A 191 -19.80 -1.60 4.66
N ALA A 192 -20.93 -1.52 3.97
CA ALA A 192 -21.79 -2.67 3.74
C ALA A 192 -21.03 -3.79 3.01
N PHE A 193 -20.29 -3.47 1.95
CA PHE A 193 -19.47 -4.47 1.24
C PHE A 193 -18.35 -5.05 2.10
N ILE A 194 -17.69 -4.22 2.90
CA ILE A 194 -16.62 -4.70 3.80
C ILE A 194 -17.18 -5.64 4.87
N LYS A 195 -18.31 -5.27 5.48
CA LYS A 195 -18.99 -6.08 6.49
C LYS A 195 -19.48 -7.42 5.92
N ASP A 196 -20.09 -7.40 4.75
CA ASP A 196 -20.49 -8.61 4.01
C ASP A 196 -19.30 -9.57 3.80
N LYS A 197 -18.16 -9.04 3.34
CA LYS A 197 -16.95 -9.87 3.15
C LYS A 197 -16.30 -10.38 4.42
N LEU A 198 -16.43 -9.63 5.51
CA LEU A 198 -15.91 -10.03 6.82
C LEU A 198 -16.89 -10.93 7.58
N VAL A 199 -18.13 -11.08 7.09
CA VAL A 199 -19.22 -11.82 7.74
C VAL A 199 -19.51 -11.26 9.16
N ILE A 200 -19.59 -9.93 9.27
CA ILE A 200 -19.86 -9.17 10.51
C ILE A 200 -20.93 -8.10 10.33
#